data_AF-A0A545ANK0-F1
#
_entry.id   AF-A0A545ANK0-F1
#
_cell.length_a   1.000
_cell.length_b   1.000
_cell.length_c   1.000
_cell.angle_alpha   90.00
_cell.angle_beta   90.00
_cell.angle_gamma   90.00
#
_symmetry.space_group_name_H-M   'P 1'
#
loop_
_entity.id
_entity.type
_entity.pdbx_description
1 polymer ?
#
loop_
_entity_poly.entity_id
_entity_poly.type
_entity_poly.pdbx_seq_one_letter_code
_entity_poly.pdbx_strand_id
1 'polypeptide(L)'
;MPKSRERKPRHRTGTPSESRDISSRGVLRSTADLADHRPRLHLRRTDPADIRLVIGVPPLFVDLRAEQMGAPAGRCVDDCLTLACAYAQLGFVAQVRVAQLEIVEERTGQTWSHGAATPRWDNDLLDGHTVVWLPDVGYLVDVTADQFPPLDARYAGPVIAPLSAPGEAAARFAAPIGHGGFVLRYKLAPWHVTRAALDHPLIRDDEAAYRQRGINVAGATIGLLTNALTPRRTRVLTHDRSAALITAARQTTVVDDPLLGARFRCSSLGEDSRLLALDEIPLPDTVPPAVPILLWPTDPSSTTS
;
A
#
# COMPACT_ATOMS: atom_id res chain seq x y z
N MET A 1 42.77 -60.34 -32.18
CA MET A 1 42.76 -59.00 -31.58
C MET A 1 41.90 -58.04 -32.40
N PRO A 2 40.71 -57.66 -31.93
CA PRO A 2 39.90 -56.59 -32.52
C PRO A 2 39.86 -55.32 -31.65
N LYS A 3 39.66 -54.20 -32.35
CA LYS A 3 39.97 -52.81 -31.99
C LYS A 3 39.00 -52.19 -30.97
N SER A 4 39.58 -51.49 -30.00
CA SER A 4 38.92 -50.52 -29.11
C SER A 4 38.27 -49.38 -29.94
N ARG A 5 37.00 -49.08 -29.65
CA ARG A 5 36.29 -47.90 -30.15
C ARG A 5 36.21 -46.87 -29.02
N GLU A 6 37.06 -45.84 -29.15
CA GLU A 6 37.03 -44.63 -28.32
C GLU A 6 35.69 -43.89 -28.49
N ARG A 7 35.04 -43.59 -27.36
CA ARG A 7 33.82 -42.79 -27.30
C ARG A 7 34.23 -41.36 -26.95
N LYS A 8 34.11 -40.44 -27.91
CA LYS A 8 34.33 -39.00 -27.71
C LYS A 8 33.34 -38.41 -26.69
N PRO A 9 33.78 -37.56 -25.75
CA PRO A 9 32.88 -36.80 -24.89
C PRO A 9 32.20 -35.67 -25.67
N ARG A 10 30.89 -35.52 -25.44
CA ARG A 10 30.05 -34.50 -26.05
C ARG A 10 30.25 -33.19 -25.27
N HIS A 11 30.94 -32.22 -25.87
CA HIS A 11 31.01 -30.84 -25.37
C HIS A 11 29.59 -30.26 -25.31
N ARG A 12 29.13 -29.92 -24.10
CA ARG A 12 28.01 -29.00 -23.89
C ARG A 12 28.55 -27.58 -24.05
N THR A 13 28.18 -26.93 -25.13
CA THR A 13 28.31 -25.48 -25.31
C THR A 13 27.48 -24.79 -24.23
N GLY A 14 28.16 -24.19 -23.26
CA GLY A 14 27.55 -23.24 -22.34
C GLY A 14 27.14 -21.99 -23.11
N THR A 15 25.86 -21.63 -23.01
CA THR A 15 25.38 -20.32 -23.43
C THR A 15 25.99 -19.25 -22.53
N PRO A 16 26.39 -18.08 -23.07
CA PRO A 16 26.91 -16.99 -22.26
C PRO A 16 25.82 -16.48 -21.32
N SER A 17 26.19 -16.29 -20.06
CA SER A 17 25.44 -15.52 -19.09
C SER A 17 25.39 -14.08 -19.59
N GLU A 18 24.27 -13.69 -20.21
CA GLU A 18 23.93 -12.30 -20.47
C GLU A 18 23.65 -11.63 -19.13
N SER A 19 24.67 -10.93 -18.64
CA SER A 19 24.54 -9.79 -17.73
C SER A 19 23.52 -8.82 -18.32
N ARG A 20 22.27 -8.92 -17.88
CA ARG A 20 21.25 -7.92 -18.17
C ARG A 20 21.58 -6.68 -17.36
N ASP A 21 22.33 -5.78 -17.99
CA ASP A 21 22.25 -4.35 -17.70
C ASP A 21 20.81 -3.91 -17.95
N ILE A 22 20.03 -3.84 -16.86
CA ILE A 22 18.71 -3.20 -16.85
C ILE A 22 18.97 -1.68 -16.84
N SER A 23 19.44 -1.18 -17.99
CA SER A 23 19.40 0.24 -18.35
C SER A 23 18.04 0.51 -19.03
N SER A 24 16.95 0.36 -18.28
CA SER A 24 15.64 0.88 -18.70
C SER A 24 15.37 2.18 -17.96
N ARG A 25 15.73 3.29 -18.61
CA ARG A 25 15.15 4.62 -18.35
C ARG A 25 13.65 4.55 -18.68
N GLY A 26 12.86 3.97 -17.78
CA GLY A 26 11.42 4.17 -17.77
C GLY A 26 11.17 5.62 -17.39
N VAL A 27 10.53 6.36 -18.28
CA VAL A 27 10.01 7.70 -18.00
C VAL A 27 9.12 7.59 -16.77
N LEU A 28 9.61 8.09 -15.64
CA LEU A 28 8.88 8.11 -14.38
C LEU A 28 7.66 9.01 -14.59
N ARG A 29 6.48 8.40 -14.54
CA ARG A 29 5.22 9.15 -14.59
C ARG A 29 5.11 9.96 -13.30
N SER A 30 4.95 11.26 -13.47
CA SER A 30 4.99 12.24 -12.37
C SER A 30 3.69 12.21 -11.56
N THR A 31 3.67 12.85 -10.39
CA THR A 31 2.41 13.10 -9.65
C THR A 31 1.36 13.84 -10.50
N ALA A 32 1.77 14.55 -11.55
CA ALA A 32 0.88 15.19 -12.51
C ALA A 32 0.13 14.18 -13.41
N ASP A 33 0.70 13.01 -13.69
CA ASP A 33 0.06 11.98 -14.53
C ASP A 33 -1.09 11.26 -13.80
N LEU A 34 -1.02 11.15 -12.45
CA LEU A 34 -2.14 10.68 -11.61
C LEU A 34 -3.34 11.63 -11.63
N ALA A 35 -3.12 12.93 -11.87
CA ALA A 35 -4.22 13.86 -12.08
C ALA A 35 -4.93 13.62 -13.42
N ASP A 36 -4.29 12.93 -14.37
CA ASP A 36 -4.71 12.82 -15.77
C ASP A 36 -5.13 11.39 -16.21
N HIS A 37 -4.78 10.33 -15.46
CA HIS A 37 -5.10 8.93 -15.80
C HIS A 37 -5.97 8.22 -14.74
N ARG A 38 -7.30 8.22 -14.98
CA ARG A 38 -8.39 7.37 -14.40
C ARG A 38 -8.62 7.35 -12.86
N PRO A 39 -9.87 7.02 -12.47
CA PRO A 39 -11.03 7.88 -12.66
C PRO A 39 -10.80 9.19 -11.91
N ARG A 40 -11.39 10.28 -12.40
CA ARG A 40 -11.46 11.56 -11.67
C ARG A 40 -11.81 11.28 -10.22
N LEU A 41 -10.79 11.30 -9.36
CA LEU A 41 -10.96 11.21 -7.93
C LEU A 41 -11.89 12.37 -7.62
N HIS A 42 -13.13 12.09 -7.24
CA HIS A 42 -14.16 13.09 -7.06
C HIS A 42 -13.86 14.00 -5.83
N LEU A 43 -12.58 14.18 -5.46
CA LEU A 43 -12.04 15.04 -4.41
C LEU A 43 -12.71 16.43 -4.39
N ARG A 44 -13.05 16.97 -5.57
CA ARG A 44 -13.72 18.27 -5.68
C ARG A 44 -15.17 18.26 -5.22
N ARG A 45 -15.89 17.14 -5.33
CA ARG A 45 -17.31 16.98 -4.95
C ARG A 45 -17.52 16.26 -3.61
N THR A 46 -16.53 15.52 -3.14
CA THR A 46 -16.60 14.91 -1.81
C THR A 46 -16.61 15.98 -0.73
N ASP A 47 -17.36 15.72 0.35
CA ASP A 47 -17.29 16.51 1.57
C ASP A 47 -15.83 16.54 2.05
N PRO A 48 -15.22 17.70 2.27
CA PRO A 48 -13.86 17.78 2.80
C PRO A 48 -13.70 17.18 4.20
N ALA A 49 -14.79 17.00 4.95
CA ALA A 49 -14.78 16.22 6.19
C ALA A 49 -14.85 14.70 5.93
N ASP A 50 -15.00 14.26 4.68
CA ASP A 50 -14.98 12.85 4.32
C ASP A 50 -13.56 12.30 4.44
N ILE A 51 -13.37 11.53 5.51
CA ILE A 51 -12.18 10.77 5.83
C ILE A 51 -11.66 9.90 4.67
N ARG A 52 -12.54 9.49 3.75
CA ARG A 52 -12.19 8.70 2.57
C ARG A 52 -11.21 9.42 1.66
N LEU A 53 -11.12 10.75 1.72
CA LEU A 53 -10.12 11.51 0.97
C LEU A 53 -8.70 11.20 1.45
N VAL A 54 -8.50 11.11 2.76
CA VAL A 54 -7.17 10.82 3.33
C VAL A 54 -6.89 9.33 3.28
N ILE A 55 -7.90 8.48 3.49
CA ILE A 55 -7.74 7.03 3.41
C ILE A 55 -7.51 6.57 1.97
N GLY A 56 -8.18 7.17 0.99
CA GLY A 56 -8.21 6.62 -0.37
C GLY A 56 -7.14 7.08 -1.33
N VAL A 57 -6.35 8.09 -0.98
CA VAL A 57 -5.24 8.54 -1.84
C VAL A 57 -4.00 7.65 -1.73
N PRO A 58 -3.50 7.24 -0.55
CA PRO A 58 -2.30 6.41 -0.45
C PRO A 58 -2.32 5.13 -1.28
N PRO A 59 -3.41 4.34 -1.32
CA PRO A 59 -3.47 3.12 -2.12
C PRO A 59 -3.32 3.35 -3.62
N LEU A 60 -3.73 4.51 -4.14
CA LEU A 60 -3.57 4.85 -5.57
C LEU A 60 -2.10 5.01 -5.96
N PHE A 61 -1.28 5.56 -5.06
CA PHE A 61 0.15 5.70 -5.29
C PHE A 61 0.88 4.36 -5.23
N VAL A 62 0.46 3.47 -4.32
CA VAL A 62 0.98 2.11 -4.24
C VAL A 62 0.65 1.34 -5.52
N ASP A 63 -0.62 1.40 -5.96
CA ASP A 63 -1.08 0.72 -7.17
C ASP A 63 -0.38 1.23 -8.44
N LEU A 64 -0.29 2.56 -8.62
CA LEU A 64 0.47 3.16 -9.72
C LEU A 64 1.93 2.68 -9.74
N ARG A 65 2.56 2.63 -8.56
CA ARG A 65 3.96 2.21 -8.48
C ARG A 65 4.11 0.74 -8.89
N ALA A 66 3.18 -0.11 -8.47
CA ALA A 66 3.16 -1.50 -8.88
C ALA A 66 2.95 -1.64 -10.40
N GLU A 67 2.03 -0.88 -11.01
CA GLU A 67 1.86 -0.84 -12.47
C GLU A 67 3.16 -0.46 -13.20
N GLN A 68 3.88 0.56 -12.71
CA GLN A 68 5.17 0.98 -13.27
C GLN A 68 6.25 -0.11 -13.21
N MET A 69 6.14 -1.01 -12.22
CA MET A 69 7.05 -2.15 -12.03
C MET A 69 6.57 -3.42 -12.74
N GLY A 70 5.45 -3.36 -13.48
CA GLY A 70 4.89 -4.51 -14.19
C GLY A 70 4.00 -5.42 -13.34
N ALA A 71 3.46 -4.91 -12.23
CA ALA A 71 2.53 -5.60 -11.32
C ALA A 71 3.04 -6.99 -10.87
N PRO A 72 4.08 -7.04 -10.02
CA PRO A 72 4.67 -8.31 -9.59
C PRO A 72 3.64 -9.20 -8.87
N ALA A 73 3.75 -10.51 -9.08
CA ALA A 73 2.98 -11.49 -8.32
C ALA A 73 3.36 -11.41 -6.83
N GLY A 74 2.41 -11.65 -5.93
CA GLY A 74 2.68 -11.65 -4.48
C GLY A 74 2.82 -10.27 -3.83
N ARG A 75 2.55 -9.18 -4.56
CA ARG A 75 2.75 -7.81 -4.06
C ARG A 75 1.87 -7.44 -2.85
N CYS A 76 0.84 -8.22 -2.51
CA CYS A 76 -0.09 -7.91 -1.43
C CYS A 76 0.58 -7.65 -0.08
N VAL A 77 1.64 -8.40 0.26
CA VAL A 77 2.37 -8.24 1.52
C VAL A 77 3.14 -6.92 1.52
N ASP A 78 3.96 -6.69 0.50
CA ASP A 78 4.83 -5.51 0.40
C ASP A 78 4.04 -4.21 0.30
N ASP A 79 2.96 -4.23 -0.48
CA ASP A 79 2.06 -3.11 -0.68
C ASP A 79 1.31 -2.78 0.62
N CYS A 80 0.80 -3.79 1.34
CA CYS A 80 0.13 -3.57 2.61
C CYS A 80 1.07 -3.05 3.70
N LEU A 81 2.32 -3.55 3.77
CA LEU A 81 3.32 -3.05 4.72
C LEU A 81 3.72 -1.61 4.40
N THR A 82 3.96 -1.31 3.12
CA THR A 82 4.21 0.06 2.65
C THR A 82 3.05 0.99 2.99
N LEU A 83 1.81 0.53 2.76
CA LEU A 83 0.60 1.29 2.99
C LEU A 83 0.33 1.51 4.49
N ALA A 84 0.58 0.51 5.34
CA ALA A 84 0.51 0.66 6.79
C ALA A 84 1.52 1.71 7.30
N CYS A 85 2.75 1.69 6.77
CA CYS A 85 3.75 2.72 7.05
C CYS A 85 3.28 4.12 6.60
N ALA A 86 2.63 4.22 5.45
CA ALA A 86 2.10 5.50 4.95
C ALA A 86 0.99 6.03 5.87
N TYR A 87 0.03 5.18 6.25
CA TYR A 87 -1.05 5.57 7.16
C TYR A 87 -0.56 6.00 8.54
N ALA A 88 0.48 5.33 9.05
CA ALA A 88 1.13 5.72 10.30
C ALA A 88 1.71 7.14 10.22
N GLN A 89 2.33 7.51 9.10
CA GLN A 89 2.80 8.87 8.85
C GLN A 89 1.67 9.90 8.76
N LEU A 90 0.50 9.49 8.28
CA LEU A 90 -0.71 10.32 8.20
C LEU A 90 -1.47 10.42 9.53
N GLY A 91 -1.07 9.65 10.55
CA GLY A 91 -1.66 9.68 11.89
C GLY A 91 -2.75 8.64 12.13
N PHE A 92 -2.83 7.59 11.33
CA PHE A 92 -3.78 6.49 11.52
C PHE A 92 -3.07 5.26 12.11
N VAL A 93 -3.73 4.59 13.05
CA VAL A 93 -3.37 3.21 13.38
C VAL A 93 -3.73 2.35 12.17
N ALA A 94 -2.75 1.61 11.66
CA ALA A 94 -2.90 0.70 10.53
C ALA A 94 -2.34 -0.67 10.88
N GLN A 95 -3.11 -1.71 10.56
CA GLN A 95 -2.79 -3.10 10.86
C GLN A 95 -2.78 -3.90 9.56
N VAL A 96 -1.66 -4.50 9.20
CA VAL A 96 -1.65 -5.49 8.12
C VAL A 96 -2.30 -6.78 8.64
N ARG A 97 -3.27 -7.29 7.90
CA ARG A 97 -4.05 -8.48 8.26
C ARG A 97 -4.01 -9.51 7.15
N VAL A 98 -3.75 -10.76 7.49
CA VAL A 98 -4.01 -11.87 6.57
C VAL A 98 -5.52 -12.00 6.40
N ALA A 99 -5.97 -12.18 5.17
CA ALA A 99 -7.36 -12.35 4.82
C ALA A 99 -7.55 -13.53 3.86
N GLN A 100 -8.70 -14.18 3.98
CA GLN A 100 -9.30 -14.91 2.86
C GLN A 100 -10.24 -13.96 2.14
N LEU A 101 -10.19 -13.96 0.80
CA LEU A 101 -11.05 -13.18 -0.07
C LEU A 101 -12.02 -14.11 -0.80
N GLU A 102 -13.32 -13.82 -0.73
CA GLU A 102 -14.32 -14.41 -1.61
C GLU A 102 -14.79 -13.35 -2.61
N ILE A 103 -14.74 -13.65 -3.90
CA ILE A 103 -15.32 -12.84 -4.97
C ILE A 103 -16.65 -13.50 -5.34
N VAL A 104 -17.75 -12.74 -5.33
CA VAL A 104 -19.09 -13.25 -5.64
C VAL A 104 -19.66 -12.49 -6.83
N GLU A 105 -19.97 -13.17 -7.93
CA GLU A 105 -20.71 -12.56 -9.06
C GLU A 105 -22.18 -12.40 -8.66
N GLU A 106 -22.67 -11.16 -8.60
CA GLU A 106 -24.02 -10.83 -8.09
C GLU A 106 -25.14 -11.47 -8.90
N ARG A 107 -24.95 -11.58 -10.22
CA ARG A 107 -25.99 -12.07 -11.13
C ARG A 107 -26.18 -13.58 -11.04
N THR A 108 -25.10 -14.34 -10.90
CA THR A 108 -25.11 -15.81 -10.92
C THR A 108 -25.00 -16.42 -9.53
N GLY A 109 -24.53 -15.65 -8.55
CA GLY A 109 -24.13 -16.13 -7.23
C GLY A 109 -22.82 -16.94 -7.25
N GLN A 110 -22.14 -17.04 -8.39
CA GLN A 110 -20.87 -17.79 -8.48
C GLN A 110 -19.84 -17.17 -7.55
N THR A 111 -19.12 -18.03 -6.81
CA THR A 111 -18.15 -17.61 -5.78
C THR A 111 -16.79 -18.20 -6.08
N TRP A 112 -15.74 -17.37 -5.98
CA TRP A 112 -14.34 -17.77 -6.04
C TRP A 112 -13.67 -17.41 -4.72
N SER A 113 -12.95 -18.34 -4.11
CA SER A 113 -12.20 -18.10 -2.86
C SER A 113 -10.70 -18.05 -3.14
N HIS A 114 -10.06 -17.04 -2.59
CA HIS A 114 -8.63 -16.74 -2.74
C HIS A 114 -7.99 -16.43 -1.40
N GLY A 115 -6.68 -16.68 -1.33
CA GLY A 115 -5.93 -16.69 -0.08
C GLY A 115 -6.33 -17.85 0.83
N ALA A 116 -5.54 -18.06 1.88
CA ALA A 116 -5.77 -19.12 2.84
C ALA A 116 -5.98 -18.55 4.24
N ALA A 117 -6.93 -19.13 4.99
CA ALA A 117 -7.10 -18.82 6.41
C ALA A 117 -5.87 -19.21 7.26
N THR A 118 -5.00 -20.05 6.70
CA THR A 118 -3.68 -20.43 7.22
C THR A 118 -2.67 -20.25 6.09
N PRO A 119 -2.15 -19.02 5.90
CA PRO A 119 -1.25 -18.74 4.78
C PRO A 119 0.07 -19.46 4.98
N ARG A 120 0.79 -19.69 3.90
CA ARG A 120 2.09 -20.37 3.92
C ARG A 120 3.07 -19.62 3.04
N TRP A 121 4.32 -19.60 3.45
CA TRP A 121 5.40 -19.13 2.60
C TRP A 121 5.87 -20.29 1.72
N ASP A 122 5.94 -20.07 0.42
CA ASP A 122 6.65 -20.89 -0.55
C ASP A 122 7.78 -20.05 -1.15
N ASN A 123 9.00 -20.29 -0.65
CA ASN A 123 10.17 -19.44 -0.89
C ASN A 123 9.91 -17.98 -0.44
N ASP A 124 9.89 -17.06 -1.39
CA ASP A 124 9.66 -15.62 -1.22
C ASP A 124 8.21 -15.20 -1.46
N LEU A 125 7.32 -16.16 -1.73
CA LEU A 125 5.91 -15.88 -2.01
C LEU A 125 5.02 -16.34 -0.86
N LEU A 126 4.13 -15.45 -0.41
CA LEU A 126 3.05 -15.83 0.49
C LEU A 126 1.89 -16.43 -0.32
N ASP A 127 1.62 -17.72 -0.12
CA ASP A 127 0.33 -18.34 -0.46
C ASP A 127 -0.72 -17.86 0.55
N GLY A 128 -1.32 -16.72 0.25
CA GLY A 128 -2.22 -16.00 1.12
C GLY A 128 -2.66 -14.69 0.49
N HIS A 129 -3.37 -13.87 1.28
CA HIS A 129 -3.69 -12.51 0.91
C HIS A 129 -3.59 -11.62 2.14
N THR A 130 -3.14 -10.39 1.94
CA THR A 130 -3.06 -9.39 3.01
C THR A 130 -3.81 -8.13 2.63
N VAL A 131 -4.38 -7.49 3.65
CA VAL A 131 -5.11 -6.23 3.57
C VAL A 131 -4.65 -5.30 4.69
N VAL A 132 -4.95 -4.01 4.59
CA VAL A 132 -4.75 -3.05 5.68
C VAL A 132 -6.07 -2.76 6.38
N TRP A 133 -6.09 -2.94 7.69
CA TRP A 133 -7.20 -2.59 8.57
C TRP A 133 -6.89 -1.31 9.33
N LEU A 134 -7.80 -0.34 9.29
CA LEU A 134 -7.72 0.96 9.95
C LEU A 134 -8.75 1.01 11.10
N PRO A 135 -8.43 0.50 12.30
CA PRO A 135 -9.39 0.31 13.39
C PRO A 135 -10.07 1.60 13.84
N ASP A 136 -9.33 2.70 13.98
CA ASP A 136 -9.83 3.96 14.54
C ASP A 136 -10.95 4.57 13.70
N VAL A 137 -10.98 4.22 12.41
CA VAL A 137 -11.81 4.86 11.40
C VAL A 137 -12.76 3.88 10.75
N GLY A 138 -12.60 2.59 11.05
CA GLY A 138 -13.52 1.57 10.61
C GLY A 138 -13.37 1.20 9.13
N TYR A 139 -12.17 1.24 8.54
CA TYR A 139 -11.98 0.92 7.11
C TYR A 139 -10.99 -0.21 6.84
N LEU A 140 -11.35 -1.11 5.93
CA LEU A 140 -10.45 -2.08 5.29
C LEU A 140 -10.01 -1.54 3.94
N VAL A 141 -8.73 -1.70 3.64
CA VAL A 141 -8.10 -1.27 2.41
C VAL A 141 -7.37 -2.45 1.78
N ASP A 142 -7.72 -2.77 0.54
CA ASP A 142 -7.09 -3.82 -0.25
C ASP A 142 -6.67 -3.25 -1.60
N VAL A 143 -5.36 -3.06 -1.75
CA VAL A 143 -4.72 -2.49 -2.95
C VAL A 143 -4.36 -3.56 -3.98
N THR A 144 -4.74 -4.82 -3.76
CA THR A 144 -4.32 -5.96 -4.57
C THR A 144 -5.45 -6.95 -4.85
N ALA A 145 -6.71 -6.56 -4.63
CA ALA A 145 -7.86 -7.43 -4.88
C ALA A 145 -7.89 -7.94 -6.33
N ASP A 146 -7.47 -7.08 -7.27
CA ASP A 146 -7.46 -7.32 -8.71
C ASP A 146 -6.44 -8.37 -9.16
N GLN A 147 -5.53 -8.82 -8.28
CA GLN A 147 -4.63 -9.94 -8.59
C GLN A 147 -5.36 -11.29 -8.70
N PHE A 148 -6.61 -11.37 -8.25
CA PHE A 148 -7.39 -12.60 -8.17
C PHE A 148 -8.52 -12.67 -9.21
N PRO A 149 -8.53 -13.69 -10.10
CA PRO A 149 -9.64 -13.91 -11.02
C PRO A 149 -10.96 -14.16 -10.28
N PRO A 150 -12.13 -13.73 -10.79
CA PRO A 150 -12.36 -13.17 -12.12
C PRO A 150 -12.18 -11.65 -12.19
N LEU A 151 -11.67 -11.00 -11.14
CA LEU A 151 -11.32 -9.59 -11.24
C LEU A 151 -10.22 -9.46 -12.30
N ASP A 152 -10.31 -8.39 -13.08
CA ASP A 152 -9.34 -8.03 -14.09
C ASP A 152 -8.97 -6.56 -13.95
N ALA A 153 -7.96 -6.14 -14.69
CA ALA A 153 -7.46 -4.77 -14.64
C ALA A 153 -8.51 -3.70 -15.03
N ARG A 154 -9.68 -4.07 -15.57
CA ARG A 154 -10.77 -3.13 -15.87
C ARG A 154 -11.61 -2.80 -14.64
N TYR A 155 -11.56 -3.66 -13.63
CA TYR A 155 -12.07 -3.42 -12.27
C TYR A 155 -10.98 -2.90 -11.32
N ALA A 156 -9.76 -2.66 -11.84
CA ALA A 156 -8.58 -2.25 -11.09
C ALA A 156 -8.81 -0.93 -10.37
N GLY A 157 -8.81 -1.03 -9.06
CA GLY A 157 -8.70 0.07 -8.15
C GLY A 157 -8.58 -0.49 -6.75
N PRO A 158 -7.90 0.23 -5.85
CA PRO A 158 -7.90 -0.14 -4.45
C PRO A 158 -9.33 -0.24 -3.92
N VAL A 159 -9.61 -1.33 -3.21
CA VAL A 159 -10.87 -1.55 -2.51
C VAL A 159 -10.78 -0.86 -1.16
N ILE A 160 -11.73 0.03 -0.88
CA ILE A 160 -11.81 0.73 0.40
C ILE A 160 -13.22 0.54 0.92
N ALA A 161 -13.36 -0.24 1.98
CA ALA A 161 -14.64 -0.68 2.48
C ALA A 161 -14.80 -0.32 3.97
N PRO A 162 -15.92 0.32 4.36
CA PRO A 162 -16.22 0.49 5.76
C PRO A 162 -16.52 -0.86 6.42
N LEU A 163 -16.18 -1.00 7.70
CA LEU A 163 -16.50 -2.16 8.49
C LEU A 163 -17.87 -2.01 9.14
N SER A 164 -18.75 -2.96 8.82
CA SER A 164 -20.00 -3.15 9.55
C SER A 164 -19.70 -3.82 10.89
N ALA A 165 -19.53 -2.98 11.92
CA ALA A 165 -19.35 -3.29 13.35
C ALA A 165 -17.93 -3.70 13.83
N PRO A 166 -17.43 -3.06 14.90
CA PRO A 166 -16.18 -3.42 15.57
C PRO A 166 -16.41 -4.64 16.47
N GLY A 167 -16.09 -5.83 15.97
CA GLY A 167 -16.12 -7.06 16.75
C GLY A 167 -15.05 -8.02 16.27
N GLU A 168 -14.12 -8.37 17.16
CA GLU A 168 -12.89 -9.13 16.87
C GLU A 168 -13.12 -10.60 16.42
N ALA A 169 -14.33 -11.11 16.61
CA ALA A 169 -14.66 -12.49 16.32
C ALA A 169 -14.95 -12.71 14.83
N ALA A 170 -13.92 -13.12 14.08
CA ALA A 170 -14.04 -13.64 12.71
C ALA A 170 -14.86 -12.74 11.78
N ALA A 171 -14.58 -11.44 11.85
CA ALA A 171 -15.34 -10.46 11.11
C ALA A 171 -15.29 -10.81 9.62
N ARG A 172 -16.47 -11.21 9.13
CA ARG A 172 -16.74 -11.44 7.72
C ARG A 172 -17.21 -10.11 7.18
N PHE A 173 -16.47 -9.60 6.22
CA PHE A 173 -16.75 -8.34 5.56
C PHE A 173 -17.44 -8.64 4.25
N ALA A 174 -18.31 -7.74 3.83
CA ALA A 174 -18.80 -7.70 2.47
C ALA A 174 -18.60 -6.25 1.98
N ALA A 175 -17.67 -6.07 1.07
CA ALA A 175 -17.46 -4.86 0.34
C ALA A 175 -18.11 -5.05 -1.04
N PRO A 176 -19.30 -4.47 -1.31
CA PRO A 176 -19.77 -4.43 -2.68
C PRO A 176 -18.77 -3.60 -3.50
N ILE A 177 -18.15 -4.19 -4.52
CA ILE A 177 -17.41 -3.39 -5.49
C ILE A 177 -18.46 -2.88 -6.48
N GLY A 178 -18.70 -1.57 -6.44
CA GLY A 178 -19.68 -0.89 -7.30
C GLY A 178 -19.35 -0.93 -8.81
N HIS A 179 -18.30 -1.65 -9.21
CA HIS A 179 -17.85 -1.81 -10.58
C HIS A 179 -17.69 -3.29 -10.91
N GLY A 180 -18.60 -3.81 -11.75
CA GLY A 180 -18.47 -5.15 -12.33
C GLY A 180 -19.50 -6.19 -11.92
N GLY A 181 -20.44 -5.84 -11.03
CA GLY A 181 -21.42 -6.82 -10.55
C GLY A 181 -20.79 -7.89 -9.66
N PHE A 182 -19.73 -7.52 -8.92
CA PHE A 182 -19.05 -8.38 -7.98
C PHE A 182 -19.13 -7.83 -6.56
N VAL A 183 -19.34 -8.72 -5.58
CA VAL A 183 -19.21 -8.43 -4.16
C VAL A 183 -17.97 -9.13 -3.65
N LEU A 184 -17.09 -8.39 -2.98
CA LEU A 184 -15.95 -8.97 -2.28
C LEU A 184 -16.31 -9.24 -0.83
N ARG A 185 -15.96 -10.40 -0.34
CA ARG A 185 -16.08 -10.73 1.07
C ARG A 185 -14.72 -11.06 1.64
N TYR A 186 -14.40 -10.45 2.77
CA TYR A 186 -13.14 -10.71 3.44
C TYR A 186 -13.40 -11.47 4.73
N LYS A 187 -12.54 -12.44 5.04
CA LYS A 187 -12.49 -13.09 6.34
C LYS A 187 -11.07 -12.94 6.86
N LEU A 188 -10.89 -12.10 7.87
CA LEU A 188 -9.57 -11.90 8.47
C LEU A 188 -9.16 -13.16 9.25
N ALA A 189 -7.89 -13.52 9.11
CA ALA A 189 -7.30 -14.58 9.91
C ALA A 189 -7.19 -14.14 11.39
N PRO A 190 -7.18 -15.09 12.33
CA PRO A 190 -6.85 -14.82 13.73
C PRO A 190 -5.51 -14.09 13.87
N TRP A 191 -5.34 -13.33 14.95
CA TRP A 191 -4.15 -12.49 15.11
C TRP A 191 -2.85 -13.30 15.15
N HIS A 192 -2.83 -14.42 15.87
CA HIS A 192 -1.64 -15.28 15.92
C HIS A 192 -1.22 -15.80 14.53
N VAL A 193 -2.18 -16.05 13.63
CA VAL A 193 -1.91 -16.48 12.25
C VAL A 193 -1.29 -15.34 11.44
N THR A 194 -1.88 -14.14 11.53
CA THR A 194 -1.31 -12.99 10.82
C THR A 194 0.08 -12.66 11.34
N ARG A 195 0.28 -12.69 12.66
CA ARG A 195 1.60 -12.48 13.27
C ARG A 195 2.60 -13.51 12.75
N ALA A 196 2.27 -14.81 12.78
CA ALA A 196 3.16 -15.85 12.28
C ALA A 196 3.50 -15.66 10.79
N ALA A 197 2.54 -15.23 9.96
CA ALA A 197 2.76 -14.95 8.55
C ALA A 197 3.68 -13.74 8.33
N LEU A 198 3.45 -12.66 9.07
CA LEU A 198 4.25 -11.45 8.94
C LEU A 198 5.64 -11.62 9.54
N ASP A 199 5.82 -12.46 10.56
CA ASP A 199 7.08 -12.65 11.31
C ASP A 199 8.18 -13.39 10.52
N HIS A 200 8.03 -13.41 9.20
CA HIS A 200 8.93 -14.05 8.26
C HIS A 200 10.23 -13.24 8.10
N PRO A 201 11.42 -13.88 8.00
CA PRO A 201 12.69 -13.18 7.85
C PRO A 201 12.73 -12.16 6.71
N LEU A 202 12.15 -12.49 5.55
CA LEU A 202 12.11 -11.57 4.40
C LEU A 202 11.42 -10.22 4.73
N ILE A 203 10.35 -10.25 5.53
CA ILE A 203 9.65 -9.03 5.94
C ILE A 203 10.50 -8.23 6.93
N ARG A 204 11.15 -8.92 7.88
CA ARG A 204 12.00 -8.26 8.89
C ARG A 204 13.21 -7.59 8.26
N ASP A 205 13.85 -8.26 7.30
CA ASP A 205 15.04 -7.76 6.61
C ASP A 205 14.73 -6.48 5.81
N ASP A 206 13.48 -6.33 5.34
CA ASP A 206 13.02 -5.19 4.54
C ASP A 206 12.26 -4.09 5.34
N GLU A 207 12.19 -4.18 6.67
CA GLU A 207 11.44 -3.23 7.53
C GLU A 207 11.75 -1.76 7.21
N ALA A 208 13.04 -1.41 7.14
CA ALA A 208 13.49 -0.05 6.86
C ALA A 208 13.06 0.41 5.46
N ALA A 209 13.03 -0.51 4.49
CA ALA A 209 12.59 -0.23 3.13
C ALA A 209 11.08 0.03 3.08
N TYR A 210 10.25 -0.77 3.77
CA TYR A 210 8.81 -0.49 3.88
C TYR A 210 8.53 0.86 4.54
N ARG A 211 9.27 1.21 5.59
CA ARG A 211 9.14 2.50 6.27
C ARG A 211 9.45 3.66 5.32
N GLN A 212 10.56 3.57 4.59
CA GLN A 212 10.95 4.60 3.62
C GLN A 212 9.94 4.71 2.46
N ARG A 213 9.46 3.58 1.92
CA ARG A 213 8.40 3.56 0.90
C ARG A 213 7.11 4.20 1.43
N GLY A 214 6.72 3.88 2.67
CA GLY A 214 5.56 4.47 3.32
C GLY A 214 5.65 5.98 3.50
N ILE A 215 6.81 6.50 3.91
CA ILE A 215 7.08 7.95 3.96
C ILE A 215 6.91 8.59 2.59
N ASN A 216 7.42 7.94 1.54
CA ASN A 216 7.31 8.45 0.18
C ASN A 216 5.84 8.48 -0.31
N VAL A 217 5.07 7.41 -0.06
CA VAL A 217 3.63 7.33 -0.39
C VAL A 217 2.83 8.38 0.39
N ALA A 218 3.10 8.55 1.68
CA ALA A 218 2.47 9.58 2.50
C ALA A 218 2.85 10.99 2.00
N GLY A 219 4.11 11.21 1.61
CA GLY A 219 4.59 12.46 1.04
C GLY A 219 3.84 12.82 -0.25
N ALA A 220 3.72 11.87 -1.17
CA ALA A 220 2.97 12.05 -2.41
C ALA A 220 1.48 12.33 -2.14
N THR A 221 0.90 11.63 -1.16
CA THR A 221 -0.48 11.87 -0.67
C THR A 221 -0.66 13.30 -0.18
N ILE A 222 0.23 13.80 0.69
CA ILE A 222 0.18 15.15 1.22
C ILE A 222 0.39 16.19 0.13
N GLY A 223 1.30 15.95 -0.82
CA GLY A 223 1.48 16.81 -1.99
C GLY A 223 0.19 16.95 -2.81
N LEU A 224 -0.47 15.83 -3.13
CA LEU A 224 -1.74 15.83 -3.86
C LEU A 224 -2.85 16.54 -3.08
N LEU A 225 -3.04 16.21 -1.80
CA LEU A 225 -4.07 16.81 -0.96
C LEU A 225 -3.84 18.31 -0.73
N THR A 226 -2.59 18.76 -0.66
CA THR A 226 -2.24 20.19 -0.55
C THR A 226 -2.71 20.98 -1.77
N ASN A 227 -2.54 20.40 -2.96
CA ASN A 227 -3.00 20.99 -4.22
C ASN A 227 -4.53 20.89 -4.40
N ALA A 228 -5.15 19.82 -3.89
CA ALA A 228 -6.58 19.57 -4.09
C ALA A 228 -7.50 20.28 -3.08
N LEU A 229 -7.05 20.45 -1.83
CA LEU A 229 -7.85 21.05 -0.76
C LEU A 229 -7.53 22.53 -0.61
N THR A 230 -8.52 23.32 -0.17
CA THR A 230 -8.29 24.72 0.24
C THR A 230 -7.93 24.78 1.73
N PRO A 231 -7.35 25.90 2.23
CA PRO A 231 -7.12 26.08 3.67
C PRO A 231 -8.39 25.89 4.51
N ARG A 232 -9.55 26.38 4.04
CA ARG A 232 -10.84 26.20 4.71
C ARG A 232 -11.23 24.72 4.80
N ARG A 233 -11.04 23.95 3.73
CA ARG A 233 -11.31 22.50 3.69
C ARG A 233 -10.33 21.71 4.57
N THR A 234 -9.08 22.15 4.65
CA THR A 234 -8.06 21.49 5.49
C THR A 234 -8.42 21.58 6.98
N ARG A 235 -8.99 22.71 7.42
CA ARG A 235 -9.39 22.94 8.83
C ARG A 235 -10.55 22.08 9.33
N VAL A 236 -11.30 21.45 8.43
CA VAL A 236 -12.44 20.58 8.80
C VAL A 236 -12.09 19.10 8.73
N LEU A 237 -10.83 18.77 8.43
CA LEU A 237 -10.33 17.39 8.53
C LEU A 237 -10.30 16.98 9.99
N THR A 238 -10.81 15.78 10.28
CA THR A 238 -10.86 15.20 11.63
C THR A 238 -9.54 14.58 12.10
N HIS A 239 -8.49 14.61 11.28
CA HIS A 239 -7.19 13.99 11.55
C HIS A 239 -6.10 15.03 11.69
N ASP A 240 -5.79 15.40 12.94
CA ASP A 240 -4.90 16.50 13.31
C ASP A 240 -3.56 16.45 12.60
N ARG A 241 -2.92 15.28 12.54
CA ARG A 241 -1.61 15.12 11.91
C ARG A 241 -1.67 15.36 10.40
N SER A 242 -2.61 14.73 9.69
CA SER A 242 -2.79 14.95 8.24
C SER A 242 -3.10 16.42 7.92
N ALA A 243 -3.98 17.06 8.70
CA ALA A 243 -4.33 18.46 8.54
C ALA A 243 -3.12 19.39 8.76
N ALA A 244 -2.31 19.10 9.78
CA ALA A 244 -1.08 19.84 10.07
C ALA A 244 -0.03 19.66 8.97
N LEU A 245 0.20 18.42 8.49
CA LEU A 245 1.11 18.14 7.39
C LEU A 245 0.70 18.87 6.10
N ILE A 246 -0.59 18.85 5.73
CA ILE A 246 -1.10 19.62 4.59
C ILE A 246 -0.86 21.12 4.78
N THR A 247 -1.08 21.63 5.99
CA THR A 247 -0.88 23.05 6.30
C THR A 247 0.59 23.44 6.20
N ALA A 248 1.50 22.63 6.73
CA ALA A 248 2.94 22.85 6.66
C ALA A 248 3.45 22.73 5.22
N ALA A 249 3.00 21.72 4.47
CA ALA A 249 3.40 21.50 3.08
C ALA A 249 3.03 22.67 2.15
N ARG A 250 1.98 23.46 2.45
CA ARG A 250 1.66 24.70 1.69
C ARG A 250 2.76 25.75 1.73
N GLN A 251 3.62 25.72 2.74
CA GLN A 251 4.77 26.62 2.87
C GLN A 251 6.02 26.07 2.18
N THR A 252 5.86 24.97 1.43
CA THR A 252 6.95 24.28 0.73
C THR A 252 6.63 24.14 -0.74
N THR A 253 7.66 23.87 -1.55
CA THR A 253 7.48 23.39 -2.93
C THR A 253 7.68 21.87 -2.96
N VAL A 254 6.71 21.14 -3.49
CA VAL A 254 6.82 19.69 -3.71
C VAL A 254 7.76 19.47 -4.90
N VAL A 255 8.76 18.63 -4.70
CA VAL A 255 9.73 18.19 -5.71
C VAL A 255 9.60 16.68 -5.83
N ASP A 256 9.23 16.19 -7.02
CA ASP A 256 9.23 14.77 -7.30
C ASP A 256 10.66 14.31 -7.61
N ASP A 257 11.22 13.49 -6.72
CA ASP A 257 12.54 12.89 -6.90
C ASP A 257 12.39 11.42 -7.39
N PRO A 258 13.02 11.06 -8.53
CA PRO A 258 13.03 9.70 -9.06
C PRO A 258 13.42 8.57 -8.11
N LEU A 259 14.37 8.84 -7.21
CA LEU A 259 14.97 7.86 -6.31
C LEU A 259 14.33 7.93 -4.93
N LEU A 260 14.03 9.15 -4.50
CA LEU A 260 13.61 9.46 -3.15
C LEU A 260 12.10 9.65 -3.01
N GLY A 261 11.35 9.75 -4.11
CA GLY A 261 9.91 10.04 -4.09
C GLY A 261 9.62 11.51 -3.84
N ALA A 262 8.41 11.83 -3.35
CA ALA A 262 8.03 13.20 -3.06
C ALA A 262 8.91 13.81 -1.96
N ARG A 263 9.45 15.00 -2.21
CA ARG A 263 10.26 15.81 -1.29
C ARG A 263 9.72 17.23 -1.18
N PHE A 264 10.02 17.89 -0.06
CA PHE A 264 9.48 19.21 0.25
C PHE A 264 10.63 20.19 0.44
N ARG A 265 10.69 21.21 -0.42
CA ARG A 265 11.64 22.32 -0.29
C ARG A 265 11.01 23.45 0.50
N CYS A 266 11.51 23.70 1.70
CA CYS A 266 11.03 24.77 2.56
C CYS A 266 11.69 26.11 2.19
N SER A 267 10.91 27.12 1.79
CA SER A 267 11.44 28.43 1.40
C SER A 267 11.84 29.30 2.61
N SER A 268 11.34 29.00 3.80
CA SER A 268 11.65 29.76 5.03
C SER A 268 13.04 29.45 5.62
N LEU A 269 13.75 28.45 5.08
CA LEU A 269 15.10 28.08 5.53
C LEU A 269 16.23 28.86 4.81
N GLY A 270 15.90 29.85 3.96
CA GLY A 270 16.88 30.67 3.27
C GLY A 270 17.64 29.92 2.15
N GLU A 271 18.90 30.31 1.91
CA GLU A 271 19.76 29.72 0.87
C GLU A 271 20.12 28.24 1.13
N ASP A 272 19.97 27.77 2.38
CA ASP A 272 20.16 26.36 2.80
C ASP A 272 18.88 25.52 2.61
N SER A 273 18.13 25.75 1.53
CA SER A 273 16.89 25.03 1.26
C SER A 273 17.17 23.55 0.94
N ARG A 274 17.30 22.70 1.98
CA ARG A 274 17.40 21.25 1.84
C ARG A 274 16.05 20.65 1.44
N LEU A 275 16.09 19.54 0.70
CA LEU A 275 14.92 18.72 0.41
C LEU A 275 14.59 17.88 1.64
N LEU A 276 13.37 18.03 2.15
CA LEU A 276 12.87 17.29 3.31
C LEU A 276 12.01 16.12 2.86
N ALA A 277 12.15 14.97 3.51
CA ALA A 277 11.13 13.93 3.54
C ALA A 277 9.91 14.40 4.37
N LEU A 278 8.80 13.67 4.30
CA LEU A 278 7.56 14.07 4.98
C LEU A 278 7.73 14.13 6.51
N ASP A 279 8.46 13.18 7.08
CA ASP A 279 8.74 13.06 8.52
C ASP A 279 9.78 14.06 9.02
N GLU A 280 10.44 14.78 8.12
CA GLU A 280 11.38 15.86 8.42
C GLU A 280 10.72 17.25 8.35
N ILE A 281 9.46 17.35 7.89
CA ILE A 281 8.73 18.61 7.90
C ILE A 281 8.47 19.04 9.35
N PRO A 282 8.90 20.24 9.76
CA PRO A 282 8.63 20.72 11.11
C PRO A 282 7.12 20.91 11.31
N LEU A 283 6.60 20.31 12.37
CA LEU A 283 5.22 20.46 12.82
C LEU A 283 5.19 21.15 14.19
N PRO A 284 4.11 21.87 14.53
CA PRO A 284 3.93 22.37 15.90
C PRO A 284 3.97 21.24 16.93
N ASP A 285 4.52 21.50 18.11
CA ASP A 285 4.63 20.52 19.21
C ASP A 285 3.28 19.96 19.68
N THR A 286 2.18 20.66 19.38
CA THR A 286 0.81 20.21 19.67
C THR A 286 0.32 19.13 18.72
N VAL A 287 1.00 18.88 17.61
CA VAL A 287 0.61 17.88 16.62
C VAL A 287 1.17 16.52 17.04
N PRO A 288 0.33 15.47 17.13
CA PRO A 288 0.82 14.13 17.45
C PRO A 288 1.92 13.67 16.48
N PRO A 289 2.93 12.92 16.97
CA PRO A 289 3.93 12.31 16.12
C PRO A 289 3.29 11.29 15.16
N ALA A 290 4.08 10.76 14.22
CA ALA A 290 3.64 9.61 13.43
C ALA A 290 3.28 8.45 14.38
N VAL A 291 2.23 7.71 14.04
CA VAL A 291 1.84 6.55 14.84
C VAL A 291 2.97 5.53 14.76
N PRO A 292 3.40 4.91 15.88
CA PRO A 292 4.37 3.84 15.82
C PRO A 292 3.80 2.68 14.99
N ILE A 293 4.53 2.24 13.97
CA ILE A 293 4.13 1.10 13.17
C ILE A 293 4.42 -0.15 13.99
N LEU A 294 3.38 -0.76 14.55
CA LEU A 294 3.46 -2.10 15.09
C LEU A 294 3.36 -3.08 13.93
N LEU A 295 4.49 -3.27 13.20
CA LEU A 295 4.59 -4.36 12.22
C LEU A 295 4.29 -5.71 12.87
N TRP A 296 4.57 -5.79 14.17
CA TRP A 296 4.25 -6.90 15.05
C TRP A 296 3.09 -6.47 15.95
N PRO A 297 1.86 -6.92 15.65
CA PRO A 297 0.72 -6.60 16.49
C PRO A 297 0.94 -7.24 17.85
N THR A 298 0.95 -6.41 18.89
CA THR A 298 0.65 -6.86 20.24
C THR A 298 -0.84 -7.17 20.29
N ASP A 299 -1.18 -8.36 20.79
CA ASP A 299 -2.57 -8.77 20.94
C ASP A 299 -3.32 -7.69 21.74
N PRO A 300 -4.33 -7.01 21.18
CA PRO A 300 -5.05 -5.95 21.90
C PRO A 300 -5.79 -6.50 23.13
N SER A 301 -6.04 -7.82 23.20
CA SER A 301 -6.58 -8.47 24.39
C SER A 301 -5.59 -8.56 25.57
N SER A 302 -4.31 -8.24 25.35
CA SER A 302 -3.27 -8.27 26.40
C SER A 302 -3.20 -7.00 27.27
N THR A 303 -3.91 -5.93 26.92
CA THR A 303 -3.87 -4.64 27.65
C THR A 303 -4.91 -4.49 28.78
N THR A 304 -5.65 -5.56 29.13
CA THR A 304 -6.66 -5.54 30.21
C THR A 304 -6.26 -6.35 31.47
N SER A 305 -4.96 -6.43 31.78
CA SER A 305 -4.46 -7.04 33.03
C SER A 305 -4.11 -6.00 34.09
#